data_AF-A0A1V5F5F5-F1
#
_entry.id   AF-A0A1V5F5F5-F1
#
_cell.length_a   1.000
_cell.length_b   1.000
_cell.length_c   1.000
_cell.angle_alpha   90.00
_cell.angle_beta   90.00
_cell.angle_gamma   90.00
#
_symmetry.space_group_name_H-M   'P 1'
#
loop_
_entity.id
_entity.type
_entity.pdbx_description
1 polymer ?
#
loop_
_entity_poly.entity_id
_entity_poly.type
_entity_poly.pdbx_seq_one_letter_code
_entity_poly.pdbx_strand_id
1 'polypeptide(L)'
;MTAEQYARHGGMANEPEGLSAQLRGIRGVEVGALFTEYPDGSVRLSLRSHGAVDVSRLARALGGGGHVAAAGASLKGTLPQARDSALALLREALADGTPDSRSV
;
A
#
# COMPACT_ATOMS: atom_id res chain seq x y z
N MET A 1 -1.95 -10.05 -1.89
CA MET A 1 -1.81 -11.50 -1.68
C MET A 1 -2.98 -11.96 -0.84
N THR A 2 -3.83 -12.83 -1.37
CA THR A 2 -5.04 -13.30 -0.69
C THR A 2 -4.72 -14.42 0.29
N ALA A 3 -5.59 -14.66 1.26
CA ALA A 3 -5.43 -15.76 2.23
C ALA A 3 -5.35 -17.13 1.53
N GLU A 4 -6.11 -17.32 0.44
CA GLU A 4 -6.05 -18.53 -0.38
C GLU A 4 -4.68 -18.71 -1.06
N GLN A 5 -4.05 -17.62 -1.51
CA GLN A 5 -2.71 -17.67 -2.11
C GLN A 5 -1.64 -18.10 -1.10
N TYR A 6 -1.73 -17.65 0.15
CA TYR A 6 -0.85 -18.12 1.23
C TYR A 6 -1.03 -19.62 1.50
N ALA A 7 -2.28 -20.05 1.68
CA ALA A 7 -2.60 -21.45 1.94
C ALA A 7 -2.13 -22.39 0.82
N ARG A 8 -2.17 -21.92 -0.44
CA ARG A 8 -1.75 -22.70 -1.61
C ARG A 8 -0.24 -22.84 -1.74
N HIS A 9 0.54 -21.88 -1.27
CA HIS A 9 1.99 -21.81 -1.51
C HIS A 9 2.85 -21.96 -0.24
N GLY A 10 2.24 -22.16 0.93
CA GLY A 10 2.94 -22.39 2.19
C GLY A 10 3.66 -21.16 2.75
N GLY A 11 3.34 -19.96 2.24
CA GLY A 11 3.98 -18.73 2.66
C GLY A 11 3.53 -18.28 4.06
N MET A 12 4.47 -17.76 4.86
CA MET A 12 4.17 -17.12 6.13
C MET A 12 3.70 -15.67 5.91
N ALA A 13 2.84 -15.18 6.81
CA ALA A 13 2.20 -13.86 6.67
C ALA A 13 3.17 -12.65 6.75
N ASN A 14 4.45 -12.88 7.04
CA ASN A 14 5.54 -11.90 7.09
C ASN A 14 6.41 -11.84 5.81
N GLU A 15 6.28 -12.79 4.89
CA GLU A 15 7.01 -12.78 3.60
C GLU A 15 6.70 -11.62 2.63
N PRO A 16 5.50 -10.98 2.60
CA PRO A 16 5.21 -9.96 1.60
C PRO A 16 5.88 -8.60 1.88
N GLU A 17 6.50 -8.39 3.04
CA GLU A 17 7.08 -7.07 3.37
C GLU A 17 8.18 -6.64 2.38
N GLY A 18 8.99 -7.59 1.91
CA GLY A 18 10.00 -7.35 0.88
C GLY A 18 9.41 -7.04 -0.50
N LEU A 19 8.25 -7.62 -0.83
CA LEU A 19 7.58 -7.44 -2.12
C LEU A 19 7.10 -5.99 -2.31
N SER A 20 6.59 -5.37 -1.24
CA SER A 20 6.17 -3.96 -1.29
C SER A 20 7.31 -3.03 -1.71
N ALA A 21 8.54 -3.31 -1.26
CA ALA A 21 9.71 -2.51 -1.60
C ALA A 21 10.11 -2.66 -3.07
N GLN A 22 9.91 -3.84 -3.67
CA GLN A 22 10.19 -4.10 -5.08
C GLN A 22 9.25 -3.34 -6.02
N LEU A 23 8.02 -3.03 -5.60
CA LEU A 23 7.07 -2.24 -6.41
C LEU A 23 7.63 -0.86 -6.80
N ARG A 24 8.51 -0.27 -5.98
CA ARG A 24 9.18 1.00 -6.30
C ARG A 24 10.20 0.89 -7.43
N GLY A 25 10.70 -0.31 -7.72
CA GLY A 25 11.68 -0.54 -8.78
C GLY A 25 11.09 -0.42 -10.19
N ILE A 26 9.77 -0.35 -10.32
CA ILE A 26 9.07 -0.23 -11.59
C ILE A 26 9.12 1.24 -12.04
N ARG A 27 9.73 1.49 -13.20
CA ARG A 27 9.83 2.84 -13.79
C ARG A 27 8.43 3.44 -13.97
N GLY A 28 8.25 4.66 -13.46
CA GLY A 28 6.97 5.39 -13.55
C GLY A 28 6.00 5.12 -12.40
N VAL A 29 6.35 4.24 -11.44
CA VAL A 29 5.55 4.07 -10.21
C VAL A 29 5.96 5.10 -9.17
N GLU A 30 5.02 5.97 -8.81
CA GLU A 30 5.20 6.96 -7.74
C GLU A 30 4.91 6.37 -6.35
N VAL A 31 3.91 5.49 -6.29
CA VAL A 31 3.47 4.80 -5.07
C VAL A 31 3.17 3.33 -5.36
N GLY A 32 3.80 2.43 -4.61
CA GLY A 32 3.46 1.02 -4.53
C GLY A 32 2.59 0.74 -3.30
N ALA A 33 1.49 0.00 -3.52
CA ALA A 33 0.60 -0.46 -2.46
C ALA A 33 0.46 -1.98 -2.52
N LEU A 34 0.65 -2.64 -1.39
CA LEU A 34 0.48 -4.08 -1.25
C LEU A 34 -0.55 -4.39 -0.16
N PHE A 35 -1.56 -5.16 -0.52
CA PHE A 35 -2.60 -5.63 0.40
C PHE A 35 -2.37 -7.11 0.71
N THR A 36 -2.40 -7.44 2.00
CA THR A 36 -2.20 -8.79 2.52
C THR A 36 -3.36 -9.15 3.42
N GLU A 37 -4.14 -10.17 3.04
CA GLU A 37 -5.21 -10.71 3.90
C GLU A 37 -4.62 -11.65 4.95
N TYR A 38 -5.11 -11.52 6.18
CA TYR A 38 -4.73 -12.37 7.31
C TYR A 38 -5.89 -13.31 7.70
N PRO A 39 -5.59 -14.45 8.36
CA PRO A 39 -6.61 -15.42 8.77
C PRO A 39 -7.69 -14.87 9.72
N ASP A 40 -7.38 -13.80 10.45
CA ASP A 40 -8.32 -13.11 11.34
C ASP A 40 -9.31 -12.19 10.60
N GLY A 41 -9.26 -12.17 9.26
CA GLY A 41 -10.09 -11.32 8.42
C GLY A 41 -9.62 -9.87 8.36
N SER A 42 -8.42 -9.56 8.87
CA SER A 42 -7.80 -8.25 8.70
C SER A 42 -7.01 -8.15 7.38
N VAL A 43 -6.84 -6.94 6.89
CA VAL A 43 -6.05 -6.64 5.69
C VAL A 43 -4.93 -5.67 6.06
N ARG A 44 -3.68 -6.11 5.91
CA ARG A 44 -2.53 -5.21 6.06
C ARG A 44 -2.24 -4.52 4.73
N LEU A 45 -2.24 -3.20 4.76
CA LEU A 45 -1.78 -2.35 3.68
C LEU A 45 -0.33 -1.93 3.94
N SER A 46 0.55 -2.23 3.00
CA SER A 46 1.94 -1.75 2.98
C SER A 46 2.15 -0.79 1.83
N LEU A 47 2.62 0.43 2.14
CA LEU A 47 2.84 1.51 1.20
C LEU A 47 4.32 1.82 1.08
N ARG A 48 4.72 2.12 -0.15
CA ARG A 48 6.08 2.55 -0.50
C ARG A 48 6.01 3.65 -1.55
N SER A 49 6.80 4.70 -1.40
CA SER A 49 6.97 5.74 -2.43
C SER A 49 8.45 6.08 -2.61
N HIS A 50 8.74 6.86 -3.65
CA HIS A 50 10.06 7.49 -3.85
C HIS A 50 10.23 8.78 -3.02
N GLY A 51 9.28 9.12 -2.15
CA GLY A 51 9.32 10.28 -1.27
C GLY A 51 8.62 11.54 -1.82
N ALA A 52 8.29 11.59 -3.11
CA ALA A 52 7.48 12.66 -3.69
C ALA A 52 6.04 12.68 -3.14
N VAL A 53 5.48 11.50 -2.87
CA VAL A 53 4.18 11.34 -2.23
C VAL A 53 4.37 10.86 -0.80
N ASP A 54 3.85 11.62 0.16
CA ASP A 54 3.89 11.29 1.59
C ASP A 54 2.85 10.21 1.95
N VAL A 55 3.29 8.95 1.90
CA VAL A 55 2.41 7.81 2.21
C VAL A 55 2.12 7.66 3.70
N SER A 56 2.83 8.39 4.58
CA SER A 56 2.56 8.35 6.02
C SER A 56 1.23 9.01 6.38
N ARG A 57 0.84 10.05 5.64
CA ARG A 57 -0.47 10.72 5.81
C ARG A 57 -1.61 9.76 5.47
N LEU A 58 -1.47 9.04 4.36
CA LEU A 58 -2.46 8.06 3.94
C LEU A 58 -2.60 6.91 4.93
N ALA A 59 -1.47 6.38 5.41
CA ALA A 59 -1.48 5.36 6.44
C ALA A 59 -2.14 5.84 7.74
N ARG A 60 -1.87 7.08 8.17
CA ARG A 60 -2.50 7.67 9.37
C ARG A 60 -4.00 7.86 9.22
N ALA A 61 -4.47 8.31 8.05
CA ALA A 61 -5.91 8.43 7.77
C ALA A 61 -6.65 7.09 7.87
N LEU A 62 -5.93 5.98 7.63
CA LEU A 62 -6.41 4.62 7.74
C LEU A 62 -6.15 3.98 9.12
N GLY A 63 -5.74 4.77 10.13
CA GLY A 63 -5.47 4.29 11.49
C GLY A 63 -4.13 3.58 11.67
N GLY A 64 -3.23 3.69 10.70
CA GLY A 64 -1.86 3.18 10.74
C GLY A 64 -0.80 4.25 10.99
N GLY A 65 0.40 4.05 10.43
CA GLY A 65 1.52 4.97 10.59
C GLY A 65 2.76 4.58 9.79
N GLY A 66 3.85 5.35 9.98
CA GLY A 66 5.13 5.13 9.33
C GLY A 66 5.82 6.43 8.90
N HIS A 67 6.63 6.33 7.85
CA HIS A 67 7.44 7.42 7.29
C HIS A 67 6.96 7.83 5.90
N VAL A 68 7.41 9.01 5.45
CA VAL A 68 7.04 9.63 4.16
C VAL A 68 7.16 8.67 2.98
N ALA A 69 8.21 7.85 2.95
CA ALA A 69 8.48 6.90 1.86
C ALA A 69 8.03 5.45 2.13
N ALA A 70 7.59 5.14 3.36
CA ALA A 70 7.34 3.78 3.82
C ALA A 70 6.37 3.78 5.01
N ALA A 71 5.13 3.37 4.79
CA ALA A 71 4.09 3.37 5.81
C ALA A 71 3.13 2.19 5.65
N GLY A 72 2.23 1.98 6.59
CA GLY A 72 1.21 0.93 6.49
C GLY A 72 0.10 1.06 7.52
N ALA A 73 -0.98 0.31 7.29
CA ALA A 73 -2.16 0.28 8.15
C ALA A 73 -2.74 -1.15 8.19
N SER A 74 -3.38 -1.50 9.30
CA SER A 74 -4.17 -2.72 9.43
C SER A 74 -5.66 -2.36 9.37
N LEU A 75 -6.32 -2.79 8.31
CA LEU A 75 -7.71 -2.49 8.02
C LEU A 75 -8.59 -3.66 8.44
N LYS A 76 -9.75 -3.35 9.05
CA LYS A 76 -10.80 -4.34 9.30
C LYS A 76 -11.71 -4.44 8.08
N GLY A 77 -12.18 -5.65 7.78
CA GLY A 77 -13.10 -5.90 6.68
C GLY A 77 -12.44 -6.62 5.51
N THR A 78 -13.18 -6.72 4.41
CA THR A 78 -12.76 -7.52 3.25
C THR A 78 -11.69 -6.82 2.41
N LEU A 79 -10.87 -7.57 1.68
CA LEU A 79 -9.89 -7.02 0.75
C LEU A 79 -10.46 -6.00 -0.26
N PRO A 80 -11.65 -6.20 -0.86
CA PRO A 80 -12.28 -5.17 -1.69
C PRO A 80 -12.51 -3.85 -0.96
N GLN A 81 -13.05 -3.88 0.26
CA GLN A 81 -13.32 -2.68 1.05
C GLN A 81 -12.02 -1.95 1.40
N ALA A 82 -10.98 -2.70 1.79
CA ALA A 82 -9.66 -2.17 2.09
C ALA A 82 -9.02 -1.52 0.85
N ARG A 83 -9.13 -2.17 -0.31
CA ARG A 83 -8.65 -1.65 -1.59
C ARG A 83 -9.34 -0.35 -1.96
N ASP A 84 -10.67 -0.32 -1.91
CA ASP A 84 -11.45 0.84 -2.37
C ASP A 84 -11.21 2.06 -1.46
N SER A 85 -11.11 1.84 -0.15
CA SER A 85 -10.76 2.89 0.82
C SER A 85 -9.36 3.47 0.57
N ALA A 86 -8.36 2.61 0.35
CA ALA A 86 -7.00 3.05 0.06
C ALA A 86 -6.88 3.74 -1.30
N LEU A 87 -7.61 3.28 -2.33
CA LEU A 87 -7.61 3.91 -3.66
C LEU A 87 -8.28 5.27 -3.66
N ALA A 88 -9.32 5.50 -2.85
CA ALA A 88 -9.92 6.83 -2.70
C ALA A 88 -8.87 7.84 -2.20
N LEU A 89 -8.22 7.52 -1.07
CA LEU A 89 -7.21 8.38 -0.46
C LEU A 89 -5.97 8.57 -1.36
N LEU A 90 -5.56 7.53 -2.09
CA LEU A 90 -4.41 7.63 -3.01
C LEU A 90 -4.72 8.57 -4.18
N ARG A 91 -5.95 8.56 -4.70
CA ARG A 91 -6.37 9.47 -5.77
C ARG A 91 -6.37 10.92 -5.30
N GLU A 92 -6.87 11.19 -4.10
CA GLU A 92 -6.83 12.52 -3.50
C GLU A 92 -5.38 12.99 -3.32
N ALA A 93 -4.52 12.15 -2.73
CA ALA A 93 -3.11 12.48 -2.50
C ALA A 93 -2.32 12.74 -3.81
N LEU A 94 -2.69 12.08 -4.92
CA LEU A 94 -2.08 12.31 -6.22
C LEU A 94 -2.66 13.55 -6.93
N ALA A 95 -3.95 13.85 -6.73
CA ALA A 95 -4.59 15.05 -7.28
C ALA A 95 -4.05 16.34 -6.66
N ASP A 96 -3.72 16.31 -5.37
CA ASP A 96 -3.07 17.42 -4.66
C ASP A 96 -1.55 17.52 -4.93
N GLY A 97 -0.96 16.51 -5.56
CA GLY A 97 0.48 16.28 -5.63
C GLY A 97 1.18 16.57 -6.96
N THR A 98 0.48 16.96 -8.04
CA THR A 98 1.12 17.19 -9.34
C THR A 98 1.52 18.65 -9.58
N PRO A 99 2.82 18.98 -9.62
CA PRO A 99 3.38 19.67 -10.77
C PRO A 99 3.69 18.61 -11.85
N ASP A 100 3.06 18.79 -13.01
CA ASP A 100 3.35 18.06 -14.24
C ASP A 100 4.86 17.97 -14.48
N SER A 101 5.41 16.75 -14.37
CA SER A 101 6.77 16.45 -14.76
C SER A 101 6.77 15.73 -16.11
N ARG A 102 6.14 16.35 -17.11
CA ARG A 102 6.41 16.08 -18.53
C ARG A 102 7.18 17.26 -19.10
N SER A 103 8.46 17.34 -18.73
CA SER A 103 9.44 18.18 -19.43
C SER A 103 10.81 17.55 -19.29
N VAL A 104 11.07 16.50 -20.08
CA VAL A 104 12.35 16.24 -20.75
C VAL A 104 12.05 15.50 -22.04
#